data_AF-A0A1J3KAD1-F1
#
_entry.id   AF-A0A1J3KAD1-F1
#
_cell.length_a   1.000
_cell.length_b   1.000
_cell.length_c   1.000
_cell.angle_alpha   90.00
_cell.angle_beta   90.00
_cell.angle_gamma   90.00
#
_symmetry.space_group_name_H-M   'P 1'
#
loop_
_entity.id
_entity.type
_entity.pdbx_description
1 polymer ?
#
loop_
_entity_poly.entity_id
_entity_poly.type
_entity_poly.pdbx_seq_one_letter_code
_entity_poly.pdbx_strand_id
1 'polypeptide(L)'
;RALAKKVPSLILILAIRFCQQSRSPIPPYRTPSRYPSVRIKSSKVLRFHLGLSISVILVKTIGMEEENGRNGGAEAVINLGTGSSLPISYHSCFGPHEDLLLLEADDKLISDIFNNRVTLRGLADEDAVLCTKSKTYAVKFVGNSNSMFLIPPSNFPGDNDSDKKVASVIKIASGNMELVEVSPRLDKLKQLLLENPFGAGEVEAMMDEDDFGKRDVAALYTWNDLVNTIQASDEELRNGLQSLSAIEIDGYWRVIDESYLDMILRMLLHNCVLKDWSFDGLDEDEAVDSLVADEFSRDLASHCLRVFGSKVKEGGGGDKKWKLEPRLVCLHFARQVLRDEKMRVESFMEEWKKKIPDGIEGRFEMLQGEVLTEKIGIETRVYVFSVRSLPSTPDERFSVLFKHRPKWEWKDLEPYLRDLQVPRLSMEGLLLKYTRRAQPSADSQPVFSAR
;
A
#
# COMPACT_ATOMS: atom_id res chain seq x y z
N ARG A 1 -16.33 -5.89 24.86
CA ARG A 1 -17.74 -5.90 24.38
C ARG A 1 -18.73 -5.38 25.42
N ALA A 2 -18.66 -5.75 26.71
CA ALA A 2 -19.55 -5.19 27.75
C ALA A 2 -19.18 -3.74 28.19
N LEU A 3 -17.89 -3.39 28.24
CA LEU A 3 -17.42 -2.02 28.56
C LEU A 3 -17.61 -0.99 27.44
N ALA A 4 -17.78 -1.44 26.19
CA ALA A 4 -17.91 -0.57 25.02
C ALA A 4 -19.27 0.15 24.90
N LYS A 5 -20.23 -0.14 25.79
CA LYS A 5 -21.58 0.45 25.76
C LYS A 5 -21.78 1.67 26.68
N LYS A 6 -20.80 2.04 27.51
CA LYS A 6 -20.98 3.09 28.54
C LYS A 6 -20.14 4.35 28.38
N VAL A 7 -19.18 4.38 27.46
CA VAL A 7 -18.36 5.57 27.21
C VAL A 7 -18.32 5.79 25.69
N PRO A 8 -18.96 6.83 25.14
CA PRO A 8 -18.77 7.18 23.75
C PRO A 8 -17.32 7.64 23.60
N SER A 9 -16.58 7.11 22.62
CA SER A 9 -15.13 7.28 22.40
C SER A 9 -14.22 6.69 23.50
N LEU A 10 -14.12 5.36 23.55
CA LEU A 10 -13.06 4.66 24.27
C LEU A 10 -11.86 4.48 23.34
N ILE A 11 -10.88 5.38 23.46
CA ILE A 11 -9.54 5.16 22.92
C ILE A 11 -8.91 4.02 23.74
N LEU A 12 -8.64 2.88 23.10
CA LEU A 12 -8.03 1.74 23.78
C LEU A 12 -6.50 1.84 23.67
N ILE A 13 -5.84 2.00 24.81
CA ILE A 13 -4.38 1.99 24.90
C ILE A 13 -3.91 0.57 25.23
N LEU A 14 -3.17 -0.04 24.31
CA LEU A 14 -2.62 -1.40 24.44
C LEU A 14 -1.14 -1.35 24.83
N ALA A 15 -0.72 -2.09 25.86
CA ALA A 15 0.69 -2.32 26.11
C ALA A 15 1.21 -3.46 25.21
N ILE A 16 2.15 -3.16 24.32
CA ILE A 16 2.69 -4.08 23.33
C ILE A 16 4.16 -4.30 23.62
N ARG A 17 4.59 -5.57 23.69
CA ARG A 17 5.98 -5.94 23.92
C ARG A 17 6.71 -6.22 22.60
N PHE A 18 7.81 -5.54 22.33
CA PHE A 18 8.70 -5.81 21.19
C PHE A 18 9.90 -6.66 21.65
N CYS A 19 10.16 -7.80 21.00
CA CYS A 19 11.32 -8.64 21.26
C CYS A 19 12.16 -8.80 19.98
N GLN A 20 13.45 -8.48 20.00
CA GLN A 20 14.39 -8.89 18.94
C GLN A 20 14.86 -10.33 19.18
N GLN A 21 14.76 -11.22 18.20
CA GLN A 21 15.40 -12.53 18.23
C GLN A 21 16.75 -12.47 17.51
N SER A 22 17.85 -12.53 18.28
CA SER A 22 19.18 -12.81 17.73
C SER A 22 19.33 -14.31 17.46
N ARG A 23 19.71 -14.69 16.24
CA ARG A 23 20.03 -16.08 15.87
C ARG A 23 21.48 -16.40 16.26
N SER A 24 21.69 -17.21 17.30
CA SER A 24 22.94 -17.98 17.48
C SER A 24 22.68 -19.29 18.27
N PRO A 25 23.46 -20.39 18.06
CA PRO A 25 23.16 -21.71 18.60
C PRO A 25 23.93 -22.09 19.89
N ILE A 26 23.16 -22.43 20.94
CA ILE A 26 23.30 -23.37 22.11
C ILE A 26 24.70 -23.88 22.56
N PRO A 27 24.94 -24.15 23.88
CA PRO A 27 24.88 -25.54 24.39
C PRO A 27 24.32 -25.70 25.85
N PRO A 28 24.11 -26.94 26.35
CA PRO A 28 23.03 -27.29 27.28
C PRO A 28 23.47 -27.34 28.75
N TYR A 29 22.56 -26.97 29.67
CA TYR A 29 22.68 -27.35 31.08
C TYR A 29 21.41 -28.03 31.60
N ARG A 30 21.64 -29.18 32.23
CA ARG A 30 20.66 -30.11 32.82
C ARG A 30 19.87 -29.46 33.95
N THR A 31 18.56 -29.67 33.94
CA THR A 31 17.67 -29.48 35.10
C THR A 31 17.68 -30.72 36.01
N PRO A 32 17.36 -30.54 37.30
CA PRO A 32 16.52 -31.52 37.98
C PRO A 32 15.26 -30.86 38.56
N SER A 33 14.12 -31.31 38.01
CA SER A 33 12.92 -31.79 38.72
C SER A 33 12.10 -30.87 39.66
N ARG A 34 10.83 -30.69 39.23
CA ARG A 34 9.54 -30.61 39.98
C ARG A 34 9.08 -29.25 40.50
N TYR A 35 8.14 -28.64 39.77
CA TYR A 35 6.95 -27.92 40.29
C TYR A 35 5.83 -27.93 39.23
N PRO A 36 4.54 -27.80 39.63
CA PRO A 36 3.38 -28.20 38.82
C PRO A 36 3.08 -27.26 37.65
N SER A 37 2.56 -27.86 36.59
CA SER A 37 2.19 -27.23 35.33
C SER A 37 1.08 -26.18 35.49
N VAL A 38 1.38 -24.92 35.17
CA VAL A 38 0.37 -23.88 34.94
C VAL A 38 0.14 -23.76 33.42
N ARG A 39 -1.07 -24.10 32.97
CA ARG A 39 -1.48 -23.96 31.56
C ARG A 39 -1.66 -22.49 31.21
N ILE A 40 -0.77 -21.98 30.37
CA ILE A 40 -0.92 -20.70 29.66
C ILE A 40 -2.10 -20.82 28.69
N LYS A 41 -3.21 -20.11 28.93
CA LYS A 41 -4.41 -20.21 28.07
C LYS A 41 -4.34 -19.42 26.75
N SER A 42 -3.41 -18.47 26.60
CA SER A 42 -2.77 -18.14 25.31
C SER A 42 -1.73 -17.03 25.45
N SER A 43 -0.48 -17.34 25.11
CA SER A 43 0.53 -16.35 24.70
C SER A 43 0.68 -16.50 23.19
N LYS A 44 0.33 -15.49 22.41
CA LYS A 44 0.55 -15.52 20.95
C LYS A 44 1.73 -14.60 20.62
N VAL A 45 2.80 -15.21 20.16
CA VAL A 45 3.97 -14.52 19.63
C VAL A 45 3.66 -14.18 18.17
N LEU A 46 3.63 -12.90 17.81
CA LEU A 46 3.72 -12.50 16.41
C LEU A 46 5.17 -12.68 15.99
N ARG A 47 5.43 -13.55 15.02
CA ARG A 47 6.74 -13.65 14.36
C ARG A 47 6.73 -12.74 13.14
N PHE A 48 7.67 -11.80 13.05
CA PHE A 48 7.88 -10.97 11.85
C PHE A 48 9.12 -11.44 11.11
N HIS A 49 9.14 -11.21 9.80
CA HIS A 49 10.22 -11.64 8.92
C HIS A 49 11.55 -10.91 9.17
N LEU A 50 11.51 -9.73 9.82
CA LEU A 50 12.68 -8.92 10.21
C LEU A 50 13.34 -9.33 11.54
N GLY A 51 13.08 -10.54 12.06
CA GLY A 51 13.67 -11.01 13.33
C GLY A 51 13.14 -10.31 14.59
N LEU A 52 12.23 -9.35 14.44
CA LEU A 52 11.41 -8.81 15.52
C LEU A 52 10.23 -9.76 15.76
N SER A 53 9.92 -10.03 17.02
CA SER A 53 8.74 -10.74 17.47
C SER A 53 7.97 -9.81 18.41
N ILE A 54 6.76 -9.44 18.06
CA ILE A 54 5.89 -8.69 18.98
C ILE A 54 5.16 -9.71 19.84
N SER A 55 5.39 -9.65 21.14
CA SER A 55 4.52 -10.32 22.10
C SER A 55 3.47 -9.29 22.53
N VAL A 56 2.25 -9.40 22.00
CA VAL A 56 1.15 -8.59 22.52
C VAL A 56 0.84 -9.13 23.93
N ILE A 57 1.30 -8.43 24.96
CA ILE A 57 0.92 -8.74 26.34
C ILE A 57 -0.47 -8.17 26.53
N LEU A 58 -1.41 -9.07 26.38
CA LEU A 58 -2.83 -8.82 26.47
C LEU A 58 -3.20 -8.60 27.95
N VAL A 59 -3.20 -7.36 28.44
CA VAL A 59 -3.95 -7.02 29.66
C VAL A 59 -5.41 -6.88 29.25
N LYS A 60 -6.06 -8.01 28.96
CA LYS A 60 -7.50 -8.03 28.71
C LYS A 60 -8.17 -8.23 30.04
N THR A 61 -8.80 -7.18 30.56
CA THR A 61 -9.90 -7.30 31.51
C THR A 61 -11.11 -7.89 30.78
N ILE A 62 -11.01 -9.17 30.38
CA ILE A 62 -12.19 -9.97 30.09
C ILE A 62 -12.84 -10.20 31.45
N GLY A 63 -14.14 -9.90 31.55
CA GLY A 63 -14.92 -10.05 32.77
C GLY A 63 -14.47 -11.23 33.61
N MET A 64 -13.91 -10.90 34.78
CA MET A 64 -13.69 -11.88 35.82
C MET A 64 -15.07 -12.14 36.43
N GLU A 65 -15.53 -13.38 36.32
CA GLU A 65 -16.41 -13.93 37.36
C GLU A 65 -15.72 -13.66 38.71
N GLU A 66 -16.51 -13.26 39.70
CA GLU A 66 -16.06 -12.98 41.07
C GLU A 66 -15.37 -14.22 41.68
N GLU A 67 -14.10 -14.44 41.35
CA GLU A 67 -13.21 -15.21 42.23
C GLU A 67 -12.73 -14.26 43.32
N ASN A 68 -13.44 -14.32 44.43
CA ASN A 68 -13.05 -13.79 45.72
C ASN A 68 -11.55 -14.02 45.99
N GLY A 69 -10.80 -12.94 46.26
CA GLY A 69 -9.71 -13.05 47.24
C GLY A 69 -8.39 -12.33 46.99
N ARG A 70 -8.19 -11.54 45.92
CA ARG A 70 -6.95 -10.73 45.78
C ARG A 70 -7.26 -9.29 45.41
N ASN A 71 -6.93 -8.38 46.32
CA ASN A 71 -7.24 -6.95 46.28
C ASN A 71 -5.96 -6.11 46.01
N GLY A 72 -5.08 -6.54 45.09
CA GLY A 72 -3.82 -5.87 44.75
C GLY A 72 -3.83 -5.26 43.34
N GLY A 73 -2.72 -4.65 42.92
CA GLY A 73 -2.43 -4.37 41.49
C GLY A 73 -3.49 -3.55 40.74
N ALA A 74 -3.75 -3.93 39.48
CA ALA A 74 -4.69 -3.24 38.61
C ALA A 74 -6.15 -3.32 39.12
N GLU A 75 -6.52 -4.42 39.78
CA GLU A 75 -7.86 -4.64 40.33
C GLU A 75 -8.19 -3.66 41.46
N ALA A 76 -7.18 -3.26 42.24
CA ALA A 76 -7.32 -2.21 43.24
C ALA A 76 -7.59 -0.83 42.63
N VAL A 77 -7.07 -0.56 41.42
CA VAL A 77 -7.27 0.71 40.71
C VAL A 77 -8.63 0.76 40.01
N ILE A 78 -9.04 -0.33 39.37
CA ILE A 78 -10.32 -0.39 38.63
C ILE A 78 -11.52 -0.18 39.57
N ASN A 79 -11.39 -0.62 40.83
CA ASN A 79 -12.44 -0.53 41.84
C ASN A 79 -12.36 0.75 42.71
N LEU A 80 -11.53 1.74 42.35
CA LEU A 80 -11.45 3.01 43.06
C LEU A 80 -12.70 3.85 42.85
N GLY A 81 -13.33 4.27 43.95
CA GLY A 81 -14.44 5.23 43.92
C GLY A 81 -13.96 6.68 43.75
N THR A 82 -14.81 7.54 43.19
CA THR A 82 -14.52 8.97 43.06
C THR A 82 -14.18 9.59 44.42
N GLY A 83 -13.04 10.28 44.54
CA GLY A 83 -12.58 10.92 45.79
C GLY A 83 -11.80 10.01 46.75
N SER A 84 -11.60 8.74 46.39
CA SER A 84 -10.72 7.83 47.14
C SER A 84 -9.26 7.95 46.68
N SER A 85 -8.31 7.67 47.58
CA SER A 85 -6.87 7.66 47.28
C SER A 85 -6.28 6.27 47.48
N LEU A 86 -5.36 5.89 46.60
CA LEU A 86 -4.65 4.60 46.66
C LEU A 86 -3.14 4.88 46.74
N PRO A 87 -2.41 4.25 47.68
CA PRO A 87 -0.97 4.32 47.68
C PRO A 87 -0.39 3.65 46.43
N ILE A 88 0.62 4.29 45.85
CA ILE A 88 1.40 3.76 44.74
C ILE A 88 2.71 3.22 45.30
N SER A 89 3.13 2.05 44.81
CA SER A 89 4.44 1.46 45.08
C SER A 89 5.11 1.05 43.78
N TYR A 90 6.43 0.96 43.78
CA TYR A 90 7.17 0.42 42.64
C TYR A 90 7.30 -1.09 42.80
N HIS A 91 6.87 -1.83 41.78
CA HIS A 91 6.99 -3.28 41.73
C HIS A 91 8.48 -3.69 41.71
N SER A 92 8.80 -4.91 42.13
CA SER A 92 10.19 -5.44 42.10
C SER A 92 10.78 -5.46 40.69
N CYS A 93 9.93 -5.64 39.68
CA CYS A 93 10.25 -5.53 38.26
C CYS A 93 10.13 -4.10 37.70
N PHE A 94 10.09 -3.05 38.51
CA PHE A 94 10.04 -1.68 38.01
C PHE A 94 11.29 -1.33 37.21
N GLY A 95 11.11 -0.70 36.05
CA GLY A 95 12.23 -0.32 35.19
C GLY A 95 11.78 0.41 33.93
N PRO A 96 12.71 0.69 33.01
CA PRO A 96 12.39 1.38 31.76
C PRO A 96 11.45 0.56 30.86
N HIS A 97 11.60 -0.77 30.85
CA HIS A 97 10.87 -1.70 29.97
C HIS A 97 10.77 -1.14 28.54
N GLU A 98 11.91 -0.88 27.90
CA GLU A 98 11.98 -0.35 26.52
C GLU A 98 11.26 -1.25 25.50
N ASP A 99 11.05 -2.51 25.87
CA ASP A 99 10.26 -3.47 25.12
C ASP A 99 8.75 -3.20 25.21
N LEU A 100 8.22 -2.54 26.24
CA LEU A 100 6.79 -2.27 26.41
C LEU A 100 6.41 -0.86 25.93
N LEU A 101 5.67 -0.77 24.83
CA LEU A 101 5.14 0.48 24.30
C LEU A 101 3.63 0.53 24.38
N LEU A 102 3.08 1.72 24.59
CA LEU A 102 1.64 1.94 24.57
C LEU A 102 1.22 2.24 23.14
N LEU A 103 0.23 1.54 22.61
CA LEU A 103 -0.34 1.75 21.29
C LEU A 103 -1.79 2.18 21.41
N GLU A 104 -2.10 3.33 20.83
CA GLU A 104 -3.45 3.83 20.63
C GLU A 104 -4.04 3.24 19.34
N ALA A 105 -5.17 2.54 19.47
CA ALA A 105 -5.81 1.88 18.34
C ALA A 105 -7.33 2.12 18.31
N ASP A 106 -7.82 2.54 17.14
CA ASP A 106 -9.25 2.67 16.82
C ASP A 106 -9.97 1.30 16.91
N ASP A 107 -11.28 1.30 17.20
CA ASP A 107 -12.14 0.09 17.26
C ASP A 107 -12.05 -0.82 16.02
N LYS A 108 -11.77 -0.24 14.86
CA LYS A 108 -11.61 -0.98 13.60
C LYS A 108 -10.32 -1.82 13.60
N LEU A 109 -9.24 -1.28 14.16
CA LEU A 109 -7.92 -1.92 14.22
C LEU A 109 -7.82 -2.94 15.34
N ILE A 110 -8.56 -2.72 16.43
CA ILE A 110 -8.62 -3.62 17.58
C ILE A 110 -8.85 -5.07 17.16
N SER A 111 -9.78 -5.33 16.24
CA SER A 111 -10.07 -6.69 15.76
C SER A 111 -8.88 -7.29 15.01
N ASP A 112 -8.22 -6.53 14.15
CA ASP A 112 -7.10 -7.02 13.35
C ASP A 112 -5.85 -7.26 14.22
N ILE A 113 -5.59 -6.38 15.18
CA ILE A 113 -4.52 -6.54 16.17
C ILE A 113 -4.76 -7.80 17.00
N PHE A 114 -5.96 -7.99 17.55
CA PHE A 114 -6.27 -9.16 18.39
C PHE A 114 -6.27 -10.49 17.62
N ASN A 115 -6.48 -10.46 16.31
CA ASN A 115 -6.47 -11.64 15.46
C ASN A 115 -5.13 -11.87 14.72
N ASN A 116 -4.07 -11.13 15.06
CA ASN A 116 -2.75 -11.22 14.42
C ASN A 116 -2.79 -10.98 12.90
N ARG A 117 -3.57 -10.00 12.45
CA ARG A 117 -3.71 -9.65 11.02
C ARG A 117 -3.03 -8.32 10.68
N VAL A 118 -2.03 -7.95 11.47
CA VAL A 118 -1.26 -6.71 11.31
C VAL A 118 0.22 -7.03 11.15
N THR A 119 0.89 -6.28 10.28
CA THR A 119 2.33 -6.39 10.02
C THR A 119 3.00 -5.04 10.13
N LEU A 120 4.15 -4.94 10.78
CA LEU A 120 5.00 -3.75 10.66
C LEU A 120 5.91 -3.89 9.44
N ARG A 121 6.01 -2.82 8.65
CA ARG A 121 6.83 -2.72 7.44
C ARG A 121 7.65 -1.44 7.47
N GLY A 122 8.80 -1.46 6.81
CA GLY A 122 9.76 -0.34 6.76
C GLY A 122 11.19 -0.86 6.83
N LEU A 123 12.08 -0.24 6.05
CA LEU A 123 13.52 -0.49 6.14
C LEU A 123 14.13 0.19 7.38
N ALA A 124 15.40 -0.11 7.67
CA ALA A 124 16.10 0.44 8.84
C ALA A 124 16.31 1.97 8.78
N ASP A 125 16.28 2.54 7.58
CA ASP A 125 16.47 3.94 7.26
C ASP A 125 15.15 4.71 7.05
N GLU A 126 14.01 4.05 7.22
CA GLU A 126 12.68 4.60 6.98
C GLU A 126 11.78 4.50 8.23
N ASP A 127 10.77 5.37 8.32
CA ASP A 127 9.77 5.29 9.39
C ASP A 127 8.98 3.96 9.30
N ALA A 128 8.67 3.33 10.43
CA ALA A 128 7.84 2.13 10.41
C ALA A 128 6.35 2.46 10.13
N VAL A 129 5.71 1.61 9.33
CA VAL A 129 4.26 1.61 9.10
C VAL A 129 3.63 0.33 9.60
N LEU A 130 2.40 0.43 10.11
CA LEU A 130 1.56 -0.71 10.48
C LEU A 130 0.57 -0.96 9.36
N CYS A 131 0.62 -2.15 8.76
CA CYS A 131 -0.28 -2.56 7.69
C CYS A 131 -1.28 -3.58 8.22
N THR A 132 -2.55 -3.40 7.90
CA THR A 132 -3.55 -4.46 7.94
C THR A 132 -3.51 -5.22 6.61
N LYS A 133 -4.50 -6.09 6.35
CA LYS A 133 -4.64 -6.74 5.05
C LYS A 133 -4.80 -5.73 3.89
N SER A 134 -5.46 -4.60 4.15
CA SER A 134 -5.93 -3.69 3.10
C SER A 134 -5.58 -2.21 3.28
N LYS A 135 -4.98 -1.83 4.41
CA LYS A 135 -4.69 -0.42 4.72
C LYS A 135 -3.35 -0.25 5.41
N THR A 136 -2.74 0.91 5.21
CA THR A 136 -1.49 1.31 5.85
C THR A 136 -1.69 2.44 6.87
N TYR A 137 -1.00 2.33 8.00
CA TYR A 137 -1.06 3.29 9.11
C TYR A 137 0.35 3.75 9.47
N ALA A 138 0.58 5.05 9.51
CA ALA A 138 1.80 5.62 10.05
C ALA A 138 1.80 5.47 11.57
N VAL A 139 2.94 5.05 12.13
CA VAL A 139 3.14 4.94 13.58
C VAL A 139 3.88 6.18 14.06
N LYS A 140 3.29 6.94 14.98
CA LYS A 140 3.91 8.16 15.52
C LYS A 140 3.98 8.12 17.04
N PHE A 141 5.13 8.44 17.61
CA PHE A 141 5.25 8.59 19.05
C PHE A 141 4.77 9.98 19.48
N VAL A 142 3.86 10.03 20.44
CA VAL A 142 3.36 11.24 21.06
C VAL A 142 3.67 11.21 22.55
N GLY A 143 4.43 12.20 23.00
CA GLY A 143 4.78 12.37 24.42
C GLY A 143 3.60 12.90 25.22
N ASN A 144 3.44 12.39 26.44
CA ASN A 144 2.39 12.81 27.36
C ASN A 144 2.98 13.68 28.48
N SER A 145 2.36 14.82 28.74
CA SER A 145 2.72 15.70 29.87
C SER A 145 2.34 15.08 31.22
N ASN A 146 1.41 14.13 31.23
CA ASN A 146 0.97 13.39 32.40
C ASN A 146 1.75 12.08 32.55
N SER A 147 2.09 11.71 33.78
CA SER A 147 2.69 10.41 34.07
C SER A 147 1.67 9.29 33.91
N MET A 148 1.90 8.40 32.94
CA MET A 148 1.05 7.22 32.73
C MET A 148 1.68 5.99 33.38
N PHE A 149 1.00 5.40 34.34
CA PHE A 149 1.50 4.24 35.09
C PHE A 149 0.97 2.93 34.49
N LEU A 150 1.88 2.01 34.13
CA LEU A 150 1.52 0.64 33.82
C LEU A 150 1.53 -0.16 35.12
N ILE A 151 0.36 -0.70 35.46
CA ILE A 151 0.13 -1.50 36.66
C ILE A 151 -0.29 -2.89 36.20
N PRO A 152 0.43 -3.96 36.59
CA PRO A 152 0.08 -5.31 36.21
C PRO A 152 -1.09 -5.84 37.08
N PRO A 153 -1.74 -6.94 36.67
CA PRO A 153 -2.77 -7.61 37.48
C PRO A 153 -2.18 -8.22 38.75
N SER A 154 -3.01 -8.45 39.77
CA SER A 154 -2.66 -8.96 41.12
C SER A 154 -1.88 -10.29 41.18
N ASN A 155 -1.75 -11.01 40.06
CA ASN A 155 -1.05 -12.29 39.97
C ASN A 155 0.27 -12.16 39.19
N PHE A 156 0.88 -10.97 39.17
CA PHE A 156 2.11 -10.72 38.43
C PHE A 156 3.34 -11.33 39.14
N PRO A 157 4.31 -11.91 38.41
CA PRO A 157 5.48 -12.52 39.04
C PRO A 157 6.29 -11.48 39.81
N GLY A 158 6.55 -11.73 41.10
CA GLY A 158 7.30 -10.81 41.96
C GLY A 158 6.43 -9.91 42.85
N ASP A 159 5.11 -10.12 42.85
CA ASP A 159 4.22 -9.52 43.85
C ASP A 159 4.45 -10.17 45.22
N ASN A 160 4.68 -9.33 46.24
CA ASN A 160 4.67 -9.78 47.62
C ASN A 160 3.22 -9.96 48.05
N ASP A 161 2.90 -11.13 48.62
CA ASP A 161 1.56 -11.55 49.10
C ASP A 161 1.13 -10.72 50.33
N SER A 162 1.04 -9.40 50.14
CA SER A 162 0.64 -8.44 51.15
C SER A 162 -0.81 -8.05 50.90
N ASP A 163 -1.68 -8.26 51.89
CA ASP A 163 -3.11 -7.89 51.91
C ASP A 163 -3.40 -6.38 51.74
N LYS A 164 -2.38 -5.57 51.44
CA LYS A 164 -2.51 -4.13 51.26
C LYS A 164 -2.96 -3.83 49.84
N LYS A 165 -4.08 -3.11 49.71
CA LYS A 165 -4.54 -2.48 48.46
C LYS A 165 -3.52 -1.42 48.01
N VAL A 166 -2.54 -1.83 47.21
CA VAL A 166 -1.50 -0.95 46.67
C VAL A 166 -1.43 -1.12 45.16
N ALA A 167 -1.33 -0.01 44.43
CA ALA A 167 -1.02 -0.03 43.02
C ALA A 167 0.49 -0.25 42.84
N SER A 168 0.87 -1.42 42.34
CA SER A 168 2.26 -1.78 42.08
C SER A 168 2.64 -1.39 40.64
N VAL A 169 3.48 -0.39 40.45
CA VAL A 169 3.83 0.16 39.12
C VAL A 169 5.05 -0.56 38.56
N ILE A 170 4.97 -1.00 37.31
CA ILE A 170 6.10 -1.63 36.60
C ILE A 170 6.79 -0.69 35.62
N LYS A 171 6.08 0.28 35.04
CA LYS A 171 6.62 1.26 34.08
C LYS A 171 5.89 2.59 34.20
N ILE A 172 6.63 3.69 34.06
CA ILE A 172 6.08 5.02 33.77
C ILE A 172 6.27 5.25 32.27
N ALA A 173 5.17 5.28 31.52
CA ALA A 173 5.23 5.57 30.09
C ALA A 173 5.29 7.09 29.88
N SER A 174 6.28 7.53 29.11
CA SER A 174 6.46 8.93 28.69
C SER A 174 5.55 9.34 27.54
N GLY A 175 4.87 8.38 26.90
CA GLY A 175 4.03 8.61 25.74
C GLY A 175 3.42 7.33 25.18
N ASN A 176 2.66 7.50 24.11
CA ASN A 176 1.97 6.45 23.35
C ASN A 176 2.29 6.57 21.86
N MET A 177 2.20 5.44 21.17
CA MET A 177 2.25 5.33 19.72
C MET A 177 0.83 5.52 19.20
N GLU A 178 0.64 6.49 18.32
CA GLU A 178 -0.61 6.75 17.60
C GLU A 178 -0.55 6.15 16.20
N LEU A 179 -1.70 5.66 15.73
CA LEU A 179 -1.88 5.11 14.39
C LEU A 179 -2.73 6.06 13.55
N VAL A 180 -2.14 6.59 12.49
CA VAL A 180 -2.82 7.46 11.53
C VAL A 180 -2.91 6.75 10.18
N GLU A 181 -4.11 6.56 9.65
CA GLU A 181 -4.30 5.99 8.32
C GLU A 181 -3.63 6.88 7.26
N VAL A 182 -2.78 6.30 6.43
CA VAL A 182 -2.01 7.01 5.40
C VAL A 182 -2.12 6.31 4.06
N SER A 183 -1.93 7.05 2.98
CA SER A 183 -1.82 6.48 1.64
C SER A 183 -0.56 5.61 1.52
N PRO A 184 -0.62 4.50 0.77
CA PRO A 184 0.53 3.63 0.57
C PRO A 184 1.63 4.35 -0.22
N ARG A 185 2.89 4.16 0.17
CA ARG A 185 4.03 4.77 -0.51
C ARG A 185 4.52 3.84 -1.62
N LEU A 186 3.91 3.98 -2.80
CA LEU A 186 4.17 3.11 -3.95
C LEU A 186 5.27 3.62 -4.88
N ASP A 187 5.85 4.80 -4.64
CA ASP A 187 6.90 5.36 -5.52
C ASP A 187 8.13 4.44 -5.61
N LYS A 188 8.51 3.84 -4.48
CA LYS A 188 9.59 2.84 -4.42
C LYS A 188 9.27 1.61 -5.27
N LEU A 189 8.02 1.14 -5.27
CA LEU A 189 7.59 0.03 -6.13
C LEU A 189 7.79 0.39 -7.61
N LYS A 190 7.40 1.61 -8.00
CA LYS A 190 7.59 2.09 -9.38
C LYS A 190 9.07 2.09 -9.75
N GLN A 191 9.92 2.63 -8.88
CA GLN A 191 11.36 2.71 -9.12
C GLN A 191 11.95 1.32 -9.31
N LEU A 192 11.72 0.39 -8.37
CA LEU A 192 12.26 -0.97 -8.42
C LEU A 192 11.86 -1.73 -9.69
N LEU A 193 10.60 -1.61 -10.12
CA LEU A 193 10.11 -2.34 -11.29
C LEU A 193 10.50 -1.72 -12.64
N LEU A 194 10.78 -0.41 -12.65
CA LEU A 194 11.23 0.30 -13.86
C LEU A 194 12.75 0.25 -14.04
N GLU A 195 13.52 -0.15 -13.03
CA GLU A 195 14.97 -0.34 -13.13
C GLU A 195 15.34 -1.49 -14.09
N ASN A 196 14.51 -2.54 -14.18
CA ASN A 196 14.76 -3.68 -15.06
C ASN A 196 13.48 -4.23 -15.75
N PRO A 197 12.91 -3.48 -16.72
CA PRO A 197 11.76 -3.94 -17.49
C PRO A 197 12.07 -5.22 -18.29
N PHE A 198 11.08 -6.08 -18.47
CA PHE A 198 11.21 -7.27 -19.31
C PHE A 198 10.96 -6.91 -20.78
N GLY A 199 11.92 -7.19 -21.66
CA GLY A 199 11.85 -6.78 -23.08
C GLY A 199 12.42 -7.81 -24.06
N ALA A 200 12.30 -7.51 -25.36
CA ALA A 200 12.69 -8.41 -26.45
C ALA A 200 14.15 -8.87 -26.38
N GLY A 201 15.08 -7.96 -26.06
CA GLY A 201 16.50 -8.30 -25.95
C GLY A 201 16.80 -9.33 -24.86
N GLU A 202 15.96 -9.43 -23.82
CA GLU A 202 16.10 -10.47 -22.80
C GLU A 202 15.63 -11.83 -23.33
N VAL A 203 14.55 -11.85 -24.12
CA VAL A 203 14.04 -13.07 -24.78
C VAL A 203 15.06 -13.61 -25.78
N GLU A 204 15.60 -12.73 -26.63
CA GLU A 204 16.66 -13.07 -27.60
C GLU A 204 17.88 -13.65 -26.89
N ALA A 205 18.35 -12.98 -25.82
CA ALA A 205 19.49 -13.46 -25.06
C ALA A 205 19.21 -14.81 -24.36
N MET A 206 17.97 -15.11 -23.96
CA MET A 206 17.61 -16.43 -23.40
C MET A 206 17.66 -17.56 -24.44
N MET A 207 17.56 -17.24 -25.74
CA MET A 207 17.68 -18.21 -26.84
C MET A 207 19.15 -18.45 -27.23
N ASP A 208 20.05 -17.52 -26.90
CA ASP A 208 21.49 -17.66 -27.12
C ASP A 208 22.19 -18.35 -25.93
N GLU A 209 22.52 -19.65 -26.08
CA GLU A 209 23.16 -20.48 -25.04
C GLU A 209 24.52 -19.94 -24.55
N ASP A 210 25.21 -19.11 -25.35
CA ASP A 210 26.56 -18.61 -25.08
C ASP A 210 26.61 -17.35 -24.17
N ASP A 211 25.48 -16.71 -23.88
CA ASP A 211 25.42 -15.43 -23.11
C ASP A 211 24.88 -15.58 -21.67
N PHE A 212 24.64 -16.82 -21.22
CA PHE A 212 24.09 -17.13 -19.88
C PHE A 212 24.95 -16.64 -18.69
N GLY A 213 26.21 -16.24 -18.93
CA GLY A 213 27.21 -15.99 -17.87
C GLY A 213 27.56 -14.53 -17.57
N LYS A 214 26.99 -13.55 -18.29
CA LYS A 214 27.40 -12.12 -18.18
C LYS A 214 26.27 -11.14 -17.91
N ARG A 215 25.12 -11.61 -17.41
CA ARG A 215 24.06 -10.67 -17.02
C ARG A 215 24.35 -10.15 -15.63
N ASP A 216 24.56 -8.85 -15.53
CA ASP A 216 24.18 -8.12 -14.32
C ASP A 216 22.69 -8.41 -14.15
N VAL A 217 22.35 -9.38 -13.30
CA VAL A 217 20.97 -9.68 -12.94
C VAL A 217 20.51 -8.49 -12.11
N ALA A 218 20.11 -7.42 -12.80
CA ALA A 218 19.51 -6.28 -12.16
C ALA A 218 18.36 -6.80 -11.27
N ALA A 219 18.31 -6.28 -10.05
CA ALA A 219 17.61 -6.92 -8.94
C ALA A 219 16.17 -7.30 -9.32
N LEU A 220 15.92 -8.61 -9.38
CA LEU A 220 14.58 -9.15 -9.57
C LEU A 220 13.91 -9.31 -8.21
N TYR A 221 12.62 -9.00 -8.13
CA TYR A 221 11.89 -8.97 -6.86
C TYR A 221 10.77 -10.00 -6.84
N THR A 222 10.81 -10.91 -5.87
CA THR A 222 9.69 -11.80 -5.57
C THR A 222 8.60 -11.03 -4.82
N TRP A 223 7.39 -11.62 -4.71
CA TRP A 223 6.34 -11.07 -3.86
C TRP A 223 6.81 -10.79 -2.42
N ASN A 224 7.62 -11.69 -1.84
CA ASN A 224 8.12 -11.53 -0.48
C ASN A 224 9.12 -10.38 -0.37
N ASP A 225 9.96 -10.17 -1.39
CA ASP A 225 10.90 -9.04 -1.41
C ASP A 225 10.14 -7.72 -1.43
N LEU A 226 9.15 -7.59 -2.32
CA LEU A 226 8.30 -6.40 -2.42
C LEU A 226 7.55 -6.12 -1.10
N VAL A 227 6.99 -7.15 -0.46
CA VAL A 227 6.29 -7.02 0.83
C VAL A 227 7.22 -6.53 1.94
N ASN A 228 8.49 -6.95 1.93
CA ASN A 228 9.46 -6.55 2.95
C ASN A 228 10.07 -5.16 2.70
N THR A 229 10.07 -4.70 1.45
CA THR A 229 10.71 -3.43 1.06
C THR A 229 9.73 -2.26 0.93
N ILE A 230 8.46 -2.52 0.58
CA ILE A 230 7.47 -1.47 0.30
C ILE A 230 6.55 -1.20 1.50
N GLN A 231 6.38 0.08 1.83
CA GLN A 231 5.48 0.56 2.89
C GLN A 231 4.03 0.62 2.42
N ALA A 232 3.43 -0.55 2.20
CA ALA A 232 2.03 -0.70 1.79
C ALA A 232 1.46 -2.02 2.33
N SER A 233 0.14 -2.11 2.51
CA SER A 233 -0.53 -3.38 2.77
C SER A 233 -0.49 -4.30 1.55
N ASP A 234 -0.82 -5.59 1.73
CA ASP A 234 -0.82 -6.55 0.63
C ASP A 234 -1.80 -6.18 -0.48
N GLU A 235 -2.98 -5.67 -0.12
CA GLU A 235 -3.98 -5.26 -1.12
C GLU A 235 -3.54 -3.99 -1.85
N GLU A 236 -3.00 -3.01 -1.13
CA GLU A 236 -2.46 -1.78 -1.73
C GLU A 236 -1.27 -2.09 -2.66
N LEU A 237 -0.39 -3.02 -2.28
CA LEU A 237 0.73 -3.46 -3.10
C LEU A 237 0.26 -4.17 -4.38
N ARG A 238 -0.74 -5.06 -4.28
CA ARG A 238 -1.34 -5.70 -5.46
C ARG A 238 -2.00 -4.69 -6.40
N ASN A 239 -2.71 -3.72 -5.84
CA ASN A 239 -3.32 -2.64 -6.63
C ASN A 239 -2.24 -1.79 -7.30
N GLY A 240 -1.13 -1.53 -6.61
CA GLY A 240 0.07 -0.90 -7.16
C GLY A 240 0.64 -1.66 -8.36
N LEU A 241 0.88 -2.96 -8.22
CA LEU A 241 1.34 -3.84 -9.31
C LEU A 241 0.37 -3.81 -10.51
N GLN A 242 -0.94 -3.90 -10.26
CA GLN A 242 -1.96 -3.81 -11.31
C GLN A 242 -1.94 -2.44 -12.01
N SER A 243 -1.82 -1.34 -11.27
CA SER A 243 -1.74 0.02 -11.83
C SER A 243 -0.50 0.23 -12.70
N LEU A 244 0.60 -0.47 -12.38
CA LEU A 244 1.81 -0.47 -13.18
C LEU A 244 1.76 -1.45 -14.35
N SER A 245 0.70 -2.25 -14.45
CA SER A 245 0.62 -3.36 -15.40
C SER A 245 1.80 -4.31 -15.23
N ALA A 246 2.19 -4.60 -13.98
CA ALA A 246 3.21 -5.57 -13.68
C ALA A 246 2.67 -7.00 -13.81
N ILE A 247 3.53 -7.92 -14.20
CA ILE A 247 3.27 -9.35 -14.35
C ILE A 247 4.33 -10.16 -13.58
N GLU A 248 3.95 -11.33 -13.10
CA GLU A 248 4.87 -12.31 -12.54
C GLU A 248 5.44 -13.19 -13.67
N ILE A 249 6.76 -13.17 -13.85
CA ILE A 249 7.51 -14.00 -14.82
C ILE A 249 8.57 -14.75 -14.01
N ASP A 250 8.56 -16.08 -14.09
CA ASP A 250 9.50 -16.97 -13.38
C ASP A 250 9.59 -16.71 -11.85
N GLY A 251 8.47 -16.30 -11.24
CA GLY A 251 8.40 -16.00 -9.80
C GLY A 251 8.82 -14.58 -9.41
N TYR A 252 9.13 -13.72 -10.39
CA TYR A 252 9.54 -12.34 -10.19
C TYR A 252 8.54 -11.36 -10.80
N TRP A 253 8.25 -10.27 -10.09
CA TRP A 253 7.37 -9.22 -10.59
C TRP A 253 8.13 -8.24 -11.47
N ARG A 254 7.63 -7.99 -12.68
CA ARG A 254 8.26 -7.13 -13.69
C ARG A 254 7.24 -6.30 -14.45
N VAL A 255 7.67 -5.13 -14.92
CA VAL A 255 6.94 -4.35 -15.92
C VAL A 255 7.48 -4.73 -17.31
N ILE A 256 6.60 -4.83 -18.30
CA ILE A 256 7.00 -5.09 -19.68
C ILE A 256 7.50 -3.80 -20.33
N ASP A 257 8.61 -3.88 -21.04
CA ASP A 257 9.15 -2.78 -21.84
C ASP A 257 8.11 -2.30 -22.87
N GLU A 258 8.00 -0.97 -23.04
CA GLU A 258 6.96 -0.38 -23.88
C GLU A 258 7.10 -0.77 -25.37
N SER A 259 8.33 -0.97 -25.86
CA SER A 259 8.57 -1.39 -27.25
C SER A 259 8.16 -2.84 -27.49
N TYR A 260 8.43 -3.71 -26.52
CA TYR A 260 8.04 -5.11 -26.61
C TYR A 260 6.52 -5.28 -26.47
N LEU A 261 5.89 -4.52 -25.58
CA LEU A 261 4.43 -4.49 -25.47
C LEU A 261 3.76 -3.94 -26.75
N ASP A 262 4.36 -2.94 -27.41
CA ASP A 262 3.91 -2.46 -28.73
C ASP A 262 3.97 -3.56 -29.79
N MET A 263 5.02 -4.37 -29.79
CA MET A 263 5.16 -5.51 -30.72
C MET A 263 4.04 -6.53 -30.54
N ILE A 264 3.75 -6.93 -29.29
CA ILE A 264 2.68 -7.89 -28.97
C ILE A 264 1.31 -7.32 -29.38
N LEU A 265 1.03 -6.05 -29.04
CA LEU A 265 -0.23 -5.40 -29.38
C LEU A 265 -0.42 -5.30 -30.91
N ARG A 266 0.61 -4.91 -31.65
CA ARG A 266 0.54 -4.86 -33.12
C ARG A 266 0.26 -6.22 -33.73
N MET A 267 0.89 -7.28 -33.20
CA MET A 267 0.62 -8.63 -33.67
C MET A 267 -0.81 -9.07 -33.37
N LEU A 268 -1.31 -8.77 -32.16
CA LEU A 268 -2.70 -9.04 -31.81
C LEU A 268 -3.67 -8.35 -32.77
N LEU A 269 -3.45 -7.06 -33.04
CA LEU A 269 -4.29 -6.28 -33.95
C LEU A 269 -4.21 -6.80 -35.39
N HIS A 270 -3.02 -7.22 -35.84
CA HIS A 270 -2.85 -7.86 -37.15
C HIS A 270 -3.65 -9.15 -37.25
N ASN A 271 -3.57 -10.02 -36.22
CA ASN A 271 -4.32 -11.26 -36.15
C ASN A 271 -5.84 -11.03 -36.14
N CYS A 272 -6.32 -9.97 -35.46
CA CYS A 272 -7.72 -9.61 -35.51
C CYS A 272 -8.19 -9.29 -36.94
N VAL A 273 -7.39 -8.55 -37.71
CA VAL A 273 -7.72 -8.25 -39.12
C VAL A 273 -7.65 -9.51 -39.99
N LEU A 274 -6.62 -10.33 -39.81
CA LEU A 274 -6.46 -11.57 -40.60
C LEU A 274 -7.60 -12.57 -40.39
N LYS A 275 -8.10 -12.67 -39.16
CA LYS A 275 -9.13 -13.65 -38.76
C LYS A 275 -10.54 -13.07 -38.68
N ASP A 276 -10.71 -11.80 -39.07
CA ASP A 276 -11.98 -11.07 -38.99
C ASP A 276 -12.61 -11.08 -37.59
N TRP A 277 -11.76 -10.95 -36.56
CA TRP A 277 -12.20 -10.93 -35.17
C TRP A 277 -12.71 -9.54 -34.75
N SER A 278 -13.80 -9.54 -33.97
CA SER A 278 -14.35 -8.32 -33.39
C SER A 278 -13.56 -7.89 -32.14
N PHE A 279 -13.20 -6.60 -32.06
CA PHE A 279 -12.57 -6.01 -30.88
C PHE A 279 -13.45 -6.04 -29.63
N ASP A 280 -14.77 -6.20 -29.77
CA ASP A 280 -15.72 -6.22 -28.65
C ASP A 280 -15.98 -7.62 -28.07
N GLY A 281 -15.41 -8.67 -28.67
CA GLY A 281 -15.72 -10.05 -28.31
C GLY A 281 -14.64 -11.04 -28.75
N LEU A 282 -13.39 -10.75 -28.40
CA LEU A 282 -12.25 -11.64 -28.63
C LEU A 282 -12.32 -12.84 -27.67
N ASP A 283 -12.19 -14.06 -28.18
CA ASP A 283 -12.01 -15.23 -27.34
C ASP A 283 -10.59 -15.25 -26.75
N GLU A 284 -10.47 -15.41 -25.41
CA GLU A 284 -9.16 -15.41 -24.72
C GLU A 284 -8.24 -16.51 -25.24
N ASP A 285 -8.77 -17.72 -25.42
CA ASP A 285 -7.95 -18.88 -25.75
C ASP A 285 -7.51 -18.79 -27.22
N GLU A 286 -8.39 -18.41 -28.14
CA GLU A 286 -8.02 -18.19 -29.55
C GLU A 286 -7.01 -17.06 -29.73
N ALA A 287 -7.22 -15.91 -29.07
CA ALA A 287 -6.32 -14.76 -29.18
C ALA A 287 -4.94 -15.07 -28.61
N VAL A 288 -4.89 -15.74 -27.45
CA VAL A 288 -3.63 -16.15 -26.83
C VAL A 288 -2.93 -17.22 -27.65
N ASP A 289 -3.63 -18.24 -28.14
CA ASP A 289 -3.04 -19.30 -28.95
C ASP A 289 -2.50 -18.77 -30.28
N SER A 290 -3.13 -17.75 -30.86
CA SER A 290 -2.61 -17.03 -32.03
C SER A 290 -1.28 -16.36 -31.74
N LEU A 291 -1.17 -15.61 -30.64
CA LEU A 291 0.07 -14.96 -30.24
C LEU A 291 1.16 -15.97 -29.86
N VAL A 292 0.79 -17.11 -29.28
CA VAL A 292 1.73 -18.19 -29.00
C VAL A 292 2.27 -18.82 -30.29
N ALA A 293 1.45 -18.93 -31.34
CA ALA A 293 1.92 -19.34 -32.65
C ALA A 293 2.88 -18.33 -33.30
N ASP A 294 2.79 -17.06 -32.90
CA ASP A 294 3.72 -15.97 -33.27
C ASP A 294 4.94 -15.87 -32.32
N GLU A 295 5.26 -16.94 -31.60
CA GLU A 295 6.43 -17.07 -30.70
C GLU A 295 6.39 -16.24 -29.40
N PHE A 296 5.25 -15.65 -29.04
CA PHE A 296 5.08 -15.00 -27.74
C PHE A 296 4.75 -16.01 -26.63
N SER A 297 5.23 -15.75 -25.40
CA SER A 297 4.83 -16.59 -24.27
C SER A 297 3.34 -16.42 -23.94
N ARG A 298 2.71 -17.49 -23.46
CA ARG A 298 1.30 -17.48 -23.07
C ARG A 298 0.98 -16.41 -22.01
N ASP A 299 1.89 -16.21 -21.06
CA ASP A 299 1.74 -15.22 -19.99
C ASP A 299 1.74 -13.79 -20.53
N LEU A 300 2.64 -13.49 -21.47
CA LEU A 300 2.74 -12.19 -22.14
C LEU A 300 1.54 -11.91 -23.05
N ALA A 301 1.10 -12.90 -23.81
CA ALA A 301 -0.09 -12.79 -24.65
C ALA A 301 -1.34 -12.50 -23.80
N SER A 302 -1.55 -13.26 -22.73
CA SER A 302 -2.64 -13.04 -21.78
C SER A 302 -2.52 -11.71 -21.04
N HIS A 303 -1.29 -11.26 -20.76
CA HIS A 303 -1.03 -9.96 -20.18
C HIS A 303 -1.35 -8.81 -21.12
N CYS A 304 -1.02 -8.90 -22.41
CA CYS A 304 -1.39 -7.91 -23.42
C CYS A 304 -2.92 -7.69 -23.44
N LEU A 305 -3.71 -8.78 -23.39
CA LEU A 305 -5.18 -8.68 -23.27
C LEU A 305 -5.62 -7.99 -21.97
N ARG A 306 -4.97 -8.30 -20.83
CA ARG A 306 -5.24 -7.63 -19.55
C ARG A 306 -4.91 -6.13 -19.57
N VAL A 307 -3.88 -5.73 -20.30
CA VAL A 307 -3.42 -4.33 -20.36
C VAL A 307 -4.29 -3.51 -21.29
N PHE A 308 -4.67 -4.04 -22.45
CA PHE A 308 -5.41 -3.29 -23.47
C PHE A 308 -6.90 -3.62 -23.53
N GLY A 309 -7.39 -4.57 -22.74
CA GLY A 309 -8.77 -5.01 -22.78
C GLY A 309 -9.41 -5.20 -21.41
N SER A 310 -10.71 -5.43 -21.43
CA SER A 310 -11.54 -5.75 -20.28
C SER A 310 -12.35 -7.02 -20.53
N LYS A 311 -12.58 -7.79 -19.46
CA LYS A 311 -13.41 -9.01 -19.55
C LYS A 311 -14.88 -8.64 -19.71
N VAL A 312 -15.54 -9.23 -20.70
CA VAL A 312 -16.99 -9.09 -20.90
C VAL A 312 -17.70 -10.01 -19.90
N LYS A 313 -18.43 -9.42 -18.96
CA LYS A 313 -19.22 -10.18 -17.98
C LYS A 313 -20.53 -10.63 -18.63
N GLU A 314 -20.55 -11.77 -19.33
CA GLU A 314 -21.81 -12.40 -19.71
C GLU A 314 -22.40 -13.16 -18.51
N GLY A 315 -23.68 -12.91 -18.26
CA GLY A 315 -24.43 -13.48 -17.14
C GLY A 315 -24.62 -14.97 -17.31
N GLY A 316 -23.76 -15.77 -16.66
CA GLY A 316 -23.97 -17.20 -16.43
C GLY A 316 -23.45 -18.09 -17.56
N GLY A 317 -22.15 -18.40 -17.50
CA GLY A 317 -21.57 -19.57 -18.17
C GLY A 317 -20.46 -19.25 -19.17
N GLY A 318 -19.22 -19.44 -18.75
CA GLY A 318 -18.19 -20.09 -19.57
C GLY A 318 -17.35 -19.27 -20.55
N ASP A 319 -17.83 -18.17 -21.13
CA ASP A 319 -17.09 -17.55 -22.23
C ASP A 319 -16.09 -16.49 -21.74
N LYS A 320 -14.79 -16.78 -21.89
CA LYS A 320 -13.67 -15.86 -21.61
C LYS A 320 -13.57 -14.79 -22.71
N LYS A 321 -14.63 -14.01 -22.92
CA LYS A 321 -14.61 -12.94 -23.94
C LYS A 321 -13.95 -11.69 -23.41
N TRP A 322 -13.14 -11.08 -24.27
CA TRP A 322 -12.43 -9.84 -24.05
C TRP A 322 -12.88 -8.77 -25.02
N LYS A 323 -12.96 -7.55 -24.51
CA LYS A 323 -13.15 -6.35 -25.29
C LYS A 323 -11.88 -5.52 -25.23
N LEU A 324 -11.30 -5.15 -26.37
CA LEU A 324 -10.23 -4.16 -26.40
C LEU A 324 -10.79 -2.80 -26.00
N GLU A 325 -10.14 -2.16 -25.05
CA GLU A 325 -10.50 -0.86 -24.53
C GLU A 325 -9.97 0.23 -25.47
N PRO A 326 -10.85 0.95 -26.20
CA PRO A 326 -10.42 1.92 -27.21
C PRO A 326 -9.49 2.98 -26.63
N ARG A 327 -9.75 3.44 -25.40
CA ARG A 327 -8.94 4.43 -24.70
C ARG A 327 -7.51 3.94 -24.48
N LEU A 328 -7.30 2.69 -24.06
CA LEU A 328 -5.98 2.17 -23.73
C LEU A 328 -5.13 1.96 -24.99
N VAL A 329 -5.75 1.44 -26.05
CA VAL A 329 -5.10 1.29 -27.37
C VAL A 329 -4.73 2.67 -27.95
N CYS A 330 -5.66 3.63 -27.90
CA CYS A 330 -5.42 5.02 -28.31
C CYS A 330 -4.27 5.67 -27.55
N LEU A 331 -4.23 5.51 -26.22
CA LEU A 331 -3.17 6.03 -25.35
C LEU A 331 -1.80 5.45 -25.70
N HIS A 332 -1.74 4.14 -25.94
CA HIS A 332 -0.50 3.46 -26.35
C HIS A 332 0.08 4.06 -27.62
N PHE A 333 -0.72 4.17 -28.68
CA PHE A 333 -0.24 4.76 -29.93
C PHE A 333 0.06 6.25 -29.81
N ALA A 334 -0.62 6.99 -28.93
CA ALA A 334 -0.31 8.39 -28.66
C ALA A 334 1.10 8.56 -28.07
N ARG A 335 1.48 7.73 -27.10
CA ARG A 335 2.84 7.73 -26.52
C ARG A 335 3.90 7.42 -27.58
N GLN A 336 3.63 6.46 -28.45
CA GLN A 336 4.51 6.07 -29.56
C GLN A 336 4.70 7.15 -30.64
N VAL A 337 3.75 8.09 -30.76
CA VAL A 337 3.89 9.27 -31.63
C VAL A 337 4.68 10.37 -30.93
N LEU A 338 4.37 10.65 -29.67
CA LEU A 338 4.99 11.77 -28.95
C LEU A 338 6.46 11.52 -28.60
N ARG A 339 6.89 10.29 -28.26
CA ARG A 339 8.31 9.91 -28.00
C ARG A 339 9.08 10.93 -27.15
N ASP A 340 8.43 11.47 -26.12
CA ASP A 340 8.93 12.53 -25.22
C ASP A 340 9.21 13.91 -25.85
N GLU A 341 8.84 14.12 -27.11
CA GLU A 341 8.96 15.41 -27.80
C GLU A 341 7.67 16.23 -27.73
N LYS A 342 7.84 17.56 -27.78
CA LYS A 342 6.72 18.50 -27.97
C LYS A 342 6.44 18.65 -29.46
N MET A 343 5.20 18.40 -29.88
CA MET A 343 4.80 18.58 -31.29
C MET A 343 3.51 19.39 -31.42
N ARG A 344 3.23 19.90 -32.61
CA ARG A 344 1.99 20.62 -32.92
C ARG A 344 0.79 19.68 -32.78
N VAL A 345 -0.30 20.18 -32.20
CA VAL A 345 -1.53 19.37 -32.03
C VAL A 345 -2.05 18.88 -33.38
N GLU A 346 -1.99 19.69 -34.43
CA GLU A 346 -2.46 19.31 -35.76
C GLU A 346 -1.62 18.16 -36.34
N SER A 347 -0.29 18.29 -36.30
CA SER A 347 0.65 17.24 -36.75
C SER A 347 0.51 15.96 -35.91
N PHE A 348 0.35 16.09 -34.59
CA PHE A 348 0.10 14.97 -33.70
C PHE A 348 -1.17 14.22 -34.10
N MET A 349 -2.30 14.93 -34.28
CA MET A 349 -3.57 14.32 -34.61
C MET A 349 -3.53 13.60 -35.96
N GLU A 350 -2.80 14.12 -36.94
CA GLU A 350 -2.60 13.46 -38.24
C GLU A 350 -1.78 12.16 -38.13
N GLU A 351 -0.65 12.20 -37.43
CA GLU A 351 0.19 11.01 -37.24
C GLU A 351 -0.47 9.97 -36.34
N TRP A 352 -1.13 10.40 -35.29
CA TRP A 352 -1.83 9.54 -34.34
C TRP A 352 -2.98 8.81 -35.01
N LYS A 353 -3.82 9.50 -35.79
CA LYS A 353 -4.92 8.87 -36.54
C LYS A 353 -4.43 7.83 -37.55
N LYS A 354 -3.24 7.99 -38.13
CA LYS A 354 -2.64 6.99 -39.04
C LYS A 354 -2.18 5.71 -38.33
N LYS A 355 -1.89 5.78 -37.03
CA LYS A 355 -1.41 4.63 -36.24
C LYS A 355 -2.55 3.89 -35.52
N ILE A 356 -3.71 4.50 -35.35
CA ILE A 356 -4.86 3.87 -34.69
C ILE A 356 -5.46 2.81 -35.64
N PRO A 357 -5.79 1.61 -35.15
CA PRO A 357 -6.42 0.57 -35.96
C PRO A 357 -7.80 0.97 -36.48
N ASP A 358 -8.14 0.50 -37.69
CA ASP A 358 -9.47 0.66 -38.26
C ASP A 358 -10.54 0.05 -37.32
N GLY A 359 -11.61 0.80 -37.05
CA GLY A 359 -12.64 0.42 -36.09
C GLY A 359 -12.52 1.08 -34.71
N ILE A 360 -11.39 1.73 -34.40
CA ILE A 360 -11.22 2.54 -33.19
C ILE A 360 -11.14 4.03 -33.54
N GLU A 361 -11.96 4.86 -32.89
CA GLU A 361 -11.94 6.31 -33.09
C GLU A 361 -11.05 7.03 -32.05
N GLY A 362 -9.98 7.66 -32.52
CA GLY A 362 -9.09 8.50 -31.70
C GLY A 362 -9.67 9.87 -31.39
N ARG A 363 -10.14 10.07 -30.16
CA ARG A 363 -10.61 11.37 -29.65
C ARG A 363 -9.62 11.94 -28.64
N PHE A 364 -9.30 13.23 -28.74
CA PHE A 364 -8.27 13.87 -27.89
C PHE A 364 -8.60 13.77 -26.39
N GLU A 365 -9.88 13.75 -26.02
CA GLU A 365 -10.36 13.59 -24.65
C GLU A 365 -9.95 12.23 -24.03
N MET A 366 -9.67 11.22 -24.85
CA MET A 366 -9.15 9.92 -24.37
C MET A 366 -7.76 10.06 -23.74
N LEU A 367 -7.01 11.10 -24.09
CA LEU A 367 -5.64 11.36 -23.63
C LEU A 367 -5.56 12.12 -22.30
N GLN A 368 -6.70 12.46 -21.68
CA GLN A 368 -6.75 13.14 -20.39
C GLN A 368 -5.97 12.37 -19.31
N GLY A 369 -5.05 13.07 -18.62
CA GLY A 369 -4.17 12.51 -17.60
C GLY A 369 -2.87 11.89 -18.15
N GLU A 370 -2.66 11.93 -19.46
CA GLU A 370 -1.48 11.35 -20.12
C GLU A 370 -0.74 12.36 -21.00
N VAL A 371 -1.40 13.43 -21.41
CA VAL A 371 -0.82 14.51 -22.20
C VAL A 371 -1.24 15.88 -21.64
N LEU A 372 -0.41 16.88 -21.91
CA LEU A 372 -0.73 18.28 -21.70
C LEU A 372 -0.60 19.09 -22.98
N THR A 373 -1.31 20.22 -23.00
CA THR A 373 -1.21 21.21 -24.07
C THR A 373 -0.60 22.51 -23.56
N GLU A 374 0.18 23.15 -24.41
CA GLU A 374 0.79 24.46 -24.16
C GLU A 374 0.52 25.37 -25.36
N LYS A 375 0.02 26.57 -25.07
CA LYS A 375 -0.22 27.60 -26.09
C LYS A 375 0.98 28.53 -26.19
N ILE A 376 1.60 28.60 -27.36
CA ILE A 376 2.72 29.49 -27.68
C ILE A 376 2.26 30.43 -28.80
N GLY A 377 1.78 31.62 -28.42
CA GLY A 377 1.16 32.55 -29.35
C GLY A 377 -0.15 32.00 -29.91
N ILE A 378 -0.18 31.73 -31.22
CA ILE A 378 -1.32 31.11 -31.91
C ILE A 378 -1.21 29.58 -32.03
N GLU A 379 -0.05 29.01 -31.73
CA GLU A 379 0.23 27.59 -31.88
C GLU A 379 -0.09 26.84 -30.58
N THR A 380 -0.73 25.67 -30.68
CA THR A 380 -0.91 24.77 -29.54
C THR A 380 -0.03 23.54 -29.74
N ARG A 381 0.81 23.25 -28.76
CA ARG A 381 1.68 22.07 -28.73
C ARG A 381 1.20 21.07 -27.69
N VAL A 382 1.35 19.80 -28.00
CA VAL A 382 1.05 18.66 -27.12
C VAL A 382 2.34 17.92 -26.78
N TYR A 383 2.40 17.39 -25.57
CA TYR A 383 3.53 16.60 -25.07
C TYR A 383 3.07 15.64 -23.98
N VAL A 384 3.88 14.61 -23.73
CA VAL A 384 3.62 13.59 -22.71
C VAL A 384 3.74 14.22 -21.32
N PHE A 385 2.74 13.99 -20.50
CA PHE A 385 2.78 14.28 -19.08
C PHE A 385 1.82 13.31 -18.40
N SER A 386 2.37 12.22 -17.84
CA SER A 386 1.57 11.08 -17.41
C SER A 386 1.29 11.10 -15.92
N VAL A 387 0.07 10.72 -15.53
CA VAL A 387 -0.27 10.40 -14.14
C VAL A 387 0.65 9.31 -13.58
N ARG A 388 1.09 8.35 -14.40
CA ARG A 388 1.93 7.23 -13.95
C ARG A 388 3.29 7.70 -13.44
N SER A 389 3.84 8.77 -14.03
CA SER A 389 5.12 9.38 -13.62
C SER A 389 5.00 10.35 -12.45
N LEU A 390 3.79 10.66 -11.97
CA LEU A 390 3.62 11.57 -10.84
C LEU A 390 3.86 10.86 -9.49
N PRO A 391 4.36 11.61 -8.49
CA PRO A 391 4.53 11.11 -7.13
C PRO A 391 3.21 10.59 -6.52
N SER A 392 3.29 9.59 -5.65
CA SER A 392 2.14 9.07 -4.92
C SER A 392 1.68 9.98 -3.78
N THR A 393 2.57 10.82 -3.25
CA THR A 393 2.24 11.75 -2.16
C THR A 393 1.56 13.02 -2.68
N PRO A 394 0.50 13.53 -2.01
CA PRO A 394 -0.17 14.74 -2.43
C PRO A 394 0.75 15.97 -2.48
N ASP A 395 1.55 16.17 -1.42
CA ASP A 395 2.46 17.31 -1.28
C ASP A 395 3.44 17.40 -2.47
N GLU A 396 4.13 16.32 -2.80
CA GLU A 396 5.09 16.28 -3.91
C GLU A 396 4.37 16.35 -5.27
N ARG A 397 3.22 15.68 -5.41
CA ARG A 397 2.47 15.73 -6.67
C ARG A 397 2.01 17.14 -6.99
N PHE A 398 1.38 17.85 -6.06
CA PHE A 398 0.97 19.24 -6.28
C PHE A 398 2.16 20.14 -6.58
N SER A 399 3.31 19.93 -5.91
CA SER A 399 4.56 20.64 -6.21
C SER A 399 5.00 20.45 -7.66
N VAL A 400 5.04 19.20 -8.15
CA VAL A 400 5.40 18.89 -9.54
C VAL A 400 4.39 19.49 -10.52
N LEU A 401 3.09 19.37 -10.26
CA LEU A 401 2.03 19.92 -11.11
C LEU A 401 2.14 21.44 -11.25
N PHE A 402 2.35 22.16 -10.15
CA PHE A 402 2.45 23.63 -10.20
C PHE A 402 3.80 24.14 -10.70
N LYS A 403 4.88 23.36 -10.53
CA LYS A 403 6.17 23.61 -11.18
C LYS A 403 6.05 23.49 -12.70
N HIS A 404 5.29 22.51 -13.17
CA HIS A 404 5.07 22.29 -14.61
C HIS A 404 4.14 23.35 -15.22
N ARG A 405 3.04 23.69 -14.53
CA ARG A 405 2.09 24.71 -14.98
C ARG A 405 1.61 25.53 -13.78
N PRO A 406 1.81 26.85 -13.73
CA PRO A 406 1.55 27.64 -12.52
C PRO A 406 0.05 27.84 -12.24
N LYS A 407 -0.79 27.77 -13.28
CA LYS A 407 -2.24 27.98 -13.20
C LYS A 407 -2.97 26.89 -13.97
N TRP A 408 -3.86 26.20 -13.28
CA TRP A 408 -4.63 25.09 -13.81
C TRP A 408 -6.12 25.38 -13.82
N GLU A 409 -6.80 25.01 -14.89
CA GLU A 409 -8.26 24.91 -14.89
C GLU A 409 -8.68 23.55 -14.33
N TRP A 410 -9.88 23.47 -13.74
CA TRP A 410 -10.37 22.22 -13.15
C TRP A 410 -10.33 21.05 -14.13
N LYS A 411 -10.80 21.26 -15.37
CA LYS A 411 -10.87 20.24 -16.41
C LYS A 411 -9.50 19.63 -16.77
N ASP A 412 -8.43 20.43 -16.62
CA ASP A 412 -7.06 20.01 -16.93
C ASP A 412 -6.40 19.39 -15.71
N LEU A 413 -6.76 19.81 -14.49
CA LEU A 413 -6.17 19.35 -13.23
C LEU A 413 -6.77 18.04 -12.73
N GLU A 414 -8.09 17.89 -12.82
CA GLU A 414 -8.86 16.74 -12.32
C GLU A 414 -8.28 15.38 -12.76
N PRO A 415 -7.88 15.19 -14.05
CA PRO A 415 -7.30 13.93 -14.50
C PRO A 415 -6.04 13.51 -13.73
N TYR A 416 -5.27 14.47 -13.23
CA TYR A 416 -4.00 14.21 -12.52
C TYR A 416 -4.16 13.95 -11.03
N LEU A 417 -5.38 14.07 -10.51
CA LEU A 417 -5.70 13.89 -9.10
C LEU A 417 -6.66 12.71 -8.85
N ARG A 418 -7.25 12.10 -9.89
CA ARG A 418 -8.24 11.02 -9.76
C ARG A 418 -7.73 9.78 -9.02
N ASP A 419 -6.43 9.47 -9.15
CA ASP A 419 -5.76 8.35 -8.49
C ASP A 419 -5.23 8.69 -7.09
N LEU A 420 -5.19 9.97 -6.70
CA LEU A 420 -4.80 10.37 -5.35
C LEU A 420 -5.91 10.06 -4.35
N GLN A 421 -5.77 8.94 -3.65
CA GLN A 421 -6.62 8.59 -2.53
C GLN A 421 -5.93 8.93 -1.22
N VAL A 422 -6.44 9.93 -0.51
CA VAL A 422 -5.99 10.29 0.83
C VAL A 422 -7.06 9.91 1.85
N PRO A 423 -6.74 9.03 2.82
CA PRO A 423 -7.68 8.65 3.85
C PRO A 423 -8.31 9.88 4.53
N ARG A 424 -9.64 9.84 4.68
CA ARG A 424 -10.44 10.87 5.38
C ARG A 424 -10.43 12.27 4.74
N LEU A 425 -9.93 12.43 3.51
CA LEU A 425 -9.90 13.72 2.81
C LEU A 425 -10.61 13.61 1.45
N SER A 426 -11.61 14.46 1.23
CA SER A 426 -12.27 14.56 -0.07
C SER A 426 -11.39 15.28 -1.09
N MET A 427 -11.70 15.14 -2.38
CA MET A 427 -11.01 15.87 -3.45
C MET A 427 -11.10 17.40 -3.26
N GLU A 428 -12.24 17.92 -2.80
CA GLU A 428 -12.40 19.33 -2.45
C GLU A 428 -11.51 19.74 -1.26
N GLY A 429 -11.41 18.88 -0.25
CA GLY A 429 -10.54 19.08 0.90
C GLY A 429 -9.05 19.09 0.52
N LEU A 430 -8.65 18.23 -0.42
CA LEU A 430 -7.31 18.23 -1.01
C LEU A 430 -7.02 19.56 -1.70
N LEU A 431 -7.91 20.00 -2.58
CA LEU A 431 -7.74 21.29 -3.28
C LEU A 431 -7.65 22.45 -2.30
N LEU A 432 -8.50 22.50 -1.28
CA LEU A 432 -8.46 23.56 -0.27
C LEU A 432 -7.15 23.58 0.53
N LYS A 433 -6.56 22.42 0.79
CA LYS A 433 -5.30 22.29 1.53
C LYS A 433 -4.09 22.71 0.68
N TYR A 434 -4.04 22.27 -0.57
CA TYR A 434 -2.85 22.34 -1.42
C TYR A 434 -2.87 23.42 -2.50
N THR A 435 -4.00 24.08 -2.72
CA THR A 435 -4.16 25.06 -3.81
C THR A 435 -4.78 26.37 -3.32
N ARG A 436 -4.54 27.45 -4.05
CA ARG A 436 -5.35 28.68 -4.01
C ARG A 436 -6.35 28.63 -5.15
N ARG A 437 -7.64 28.70 -4.83
CA ARG A 437 -8.72 28.82 -5.82
C ARG A 437 -8.99 30.30 -6.10
N ALA A 438 -8.88 30.69 -7.36
CA ALA A 438 -9.27 31.99 -7.87
C ALA A 438 -10.41 31.80 -8.88
N GLN A 439 -11.48 32.57 -8.73
CA GLN A 439 -12.60 32.55 -9.66
C GLN A 439 -13.02 34.01 -9.93
N PRO A 440 -12.62 34.59 -11.09
CA PRO A 440 -12.84 36.01 -11.39
C PRO A 440 -14.31 36.45 -11.39
N SER A 441 -15.22 35.57 -11.79
CA SER A 441 -16.67 35.78 -11.83
C SER A 441 -17.39 34.45 -11.57
N ALA A 442 -18.65 34.50 -11.11
CA ALA A 442 -19.45 33.29 -10.83
C ALA A 442 -19.55 32.34 -12.05
N ASP A 443 -19.53 32.89 -13.26
CA ASP A 443 -19.65 32.14 -14.52
C ASP A 443 -18.30 31.68 -15.12
N SER A 444 -17.17 32.14 -14.57
CA SER A 444 -15.84 31.74 -15.04
C SER A 444 -15.38 30.43 -14.40
N GLN A 445 -14.63 29.62 -15.15
CA GLN A 445 -14.06 28.39 -14.62
C GLN A 445 -13.06 28.71 -13.48
N PRO A 446 -13.09 27.94 -12.37
CA PRO A 446 -12.15 28.13 -11.30
C PRO A 446 -10.73 27.80 -11.76
N VAL A 447 -9.79 28.67 -11.40
CA VAL A 447 -8.36 28.50 -11.64
C VAL A 447 -7.68 28.18 -10.32
N PHE A 448 -6.82 27.18 -10.33
CA PHE A 448 -6.04 26.72 -9.19
C PHE A 448 -4.57 27.07 -9.39
N SER A 449 -3.95 27.62 -8.35
CA SER A 449 -2.50 27.88 -8.29
C SER A 449 -1.89 27.31 -7.01
N ALA A 450 -0.55 27.24 -6.98
CA ALA A 450 0.18 26.88 -5.77
C ALA A 450 -0.19 27.80 -4.59
N ARG A 451 -0.09 27.24 -3.37
CA ARG A 451 -0.38 27.95 -2.13
C ARG A 451 0.73 28.86 -1.67
#